data_AF-D5MLB3-F1
#
_entry.id   AF-D5MLB3-F1
#
_cell.length_a   1.000
_cell.length_b   1.000
_cell.length_c   1.000
_cell.angle_alpha   90.00
_cell.angle_beta   90.00
_cell.angle_gamma   90.00
#
_symmetry.space_group_name_H-M   'P 1'
#
loop_
_entity.id
_entity.type
_entity.pdbx_description
1 polymer ?
#
loop_
_entity_poly.entity_id
_entity_poly.type
_entity_poly.pdbx_seq_one_letter_code
_entity_poly.pdbx_strand_id
1 'polypeptide(L)' 'MSFILGHPPKVVWIRLGNCSTAEVACILRAQAQAIHDVAADDESGFLALS' A
#
# COMPACT_ATOMS: atom_id res chain seq x y z
N MET A 1 17.05 -20.62 6.79
CA MET A 1 18.01 -19.69 6.16
C MET A 1 17.40 -19.19 4.86
N SER A 2 16.60 -18.13 4.90
CA SER A 2 15.95 -17.55 3.70
C SER A 2 15.69 -16.06 3.94
N PHE A 3 16.78 -15.30 4.05
CA PHE A 3 16.83 -13.83 4.06
C PHE A 3 17.32 -13.31 2.69
N ILE A 4 16.96 -14.01 1.62
CA ILE A 4 17.33 -13.66 0.25
C ILE A 4 16.13 -12.96 -0.36
N LEU A 5 16.02 -11.64 -0.19
CA LEU A 5 15.29 -10.67 -1.06
C LEU A 5 15.03 -9.31 -0.37
N GLY A 6 15.91 -8.82 0.52
CA GLY A 6 15.72 -7.50 1.13
C GLY A 6 14.43 -7.37 1.94
N HIS A 7 14.07 -6.13 2.31
CA HIS A 7 12.86 -5.84 3.07
C HIS A 7 11.62 -6.37 2.32
N PRO A 8 10.63 -6.94 3.03
CA PRO A 8 9.44 -7.52 2.40
C PRO A 8 8.78 -6.48 1.47
N PRO A 9 8.25 -6.91 0.30
CA PRO A 9 7.64 -5.99 -0.65
C PRO A 9 6.53 -5.22 0.06
N LYS A 10 6.56 -3.89 -0.07
CA LYS A 10 5.56 -3.01 0.54
C LYS A 10 4.26 -3.13 -0.24
N VAL A 11 3.25 -3.76 0.36
CA VAL A 11 1.96 -4.02 -0.29
C VAL A 11 0.90 -3.07 0.27
N VAL A 12 0.28 -2.28 -0.61
CA VAL A 12 -0.92 -1.50 -0.31
C VAL A 12 -2.13 -2.28 -0.81
N TRP A 13 -2.90 -2.84 0.12
CA TRP A 13 -4.12 -3.58 -0.20
C TRP A 13 -5.32 -2.65 -0.15
N ILE A 14 -5.99 -2.48 -1.29
CA ILE A 14 -7.17 -1.62 -1.41
C ILE A 14 -8.41 -2.52 -1.44
N ARG A 15 -9.21 -2.49 -0.37
CA ARG A 15 -10.45 -3.28 -0.26
C ARG A 15 -11.63 -2.55 -0.90
N LEU A 16 -11.62 -2.41 -2.23
CA LEU A 16 -12.74 -1.86 -2.98
C LEU A 16 -13.51 -2.95 -3.74
N GLY A 17 -14.83 -2.80 -3.79
CA GLY A 17 -15.73 -3.63 -4.60
C GLY A 17 -15.76 -3.18 -6.07
N ASN A 18 -16.93 -3.29 -6.72
CA ASN A 18 -17.11 -2.82 -8.09
C ASN A 18 -16.99 -1.27 -8.11
N CYS A 19 -15.81 -0.78 -8.44
CA CYS A 19 -15.46 0.63 -8.42
C CYS A 19 -14.80 1.01 -9.73
N SER A 20 -14.98 2.26 -10.14
CA SER A 20 -14.32 2.80 -11.32
C SER A 20 -12.84 3.06 -11.04
N THR A 21 -12.02 3.05 -12.09
CA THR A 21 -10.60 3.43 -12.01
C THR A 21 -10.42 4.84 -11.42
N ALA A 22 -11.40 5.72 -11.61
CA ALA A 22 -11.39 7.07 -11.05
C ALA A 22 -11.51 7.07 -9.52
N GLU A 23 -12.35 6.19 -8.95
CA GLU A 23 -12.51 6.05 -7.50
C GLU A 23 -11.26 5.47 -6.85
N VAL A 24 -10.66 4.45 -7.47
CA VAL A 24 -9.37 3.90 -7.02
C VAL A 24 -8.30 4.99 -7.01
N ALA A 25 -8.21 5.79 -8.07
CA ALA A 25 -7.23 6.87 -8.16
C ALA A 25 -7.53 8.03 -7.19
N CYS A 26 -8.79 8.26 -6.83
CA CYS A 26 -9.17 9.23 -5.80
C CYS A 26 -8.67 8.79 -4.42
N ILE A 27 -8.92 7.52 -4.06
CA ILE A 27 -8.50 6.95 -2.77
C ILE A 27 -6.98 6.89 -2.66
N LEU A 28 -6.30 6.47 -3.73
CA LEU A 28 -4.83 6.49 -3.78
C LEU A 28 -4.25 7.89 -3.57
N ARG A 29 -4.86 8.93 -4.16
CA ARG A 29 -4.42 10.32 -3.98
C ARG A 29 -4.74 10.85 -2.59
N ALA A 30 -5.93 10.52 -2.05
CA ALA A 30 -6.33 10.92 -0.70
C ALA A 30 -5.41 10.31 0.37
N GLN A 31 -5.02 9.05 0.18
CA GLN A 31 -4.17 8.29 1.11
C GLN A 31 -2.69 8.29 0.70
N ALA A 32 -2.27 9.18 -0.21
CA ALA A 32 -0.90 9.23 -0.74
C ALA A 32 0.15 9.40 0.36
N GLN A 33 -0.16 10.18 1.40
CA GLN A 33 0.72 10.36 2.55
C GLN A 33 0.91 9.05 3.32
N ALA A 34 -0.17 8.33 3.63
CA ALA A 34 -0.09 7.04 4.33
C ALA A 34 0.67 5.98 3.51
N ILE A 35 0.53 6.01 2.18
CA ILE A 35 1.30 5.15 1.27
C ILE A 35 2.78 5.51 1.33
N HIS A 36 3.12 6.80 1.33
CA HIS A 36 4.50 7.27 1.45
C HIS A 36 5.11 6.93 2.82
N ASP A 37 4.33 7.01 3.89
CA ASP A 37 4.77 6.67 5.25
C ASP A 37 5.11 5.18 5.34
N VAL A 38 4.27 4.30 4.79
CA VAL A 38 4.58 2.86 4.68
C VAL A 38 5.75 2.62 3.71
N ALA A 39 5.83 3.37 2.61
CA ALA A 39 6.96 3.33 1.68
C ALA A 39 8.28 3.79 2.31
N ALA A 40 8.25 4.60 3.36
CA ALA A 40 9.41 5.06 4.12
C ALA A 40 9.73 4.16 5.32
N ASP A 41 8.73 3.46 5.87
CA ASP A 41 8.89 2.59 7.03
C ASP A 41 9.46 1.22 6.65
N ASP A 42 10.65 0.89 7.14
CA ASP A 42 11.42 -0.29 6.73
C ASP A 42 10.98 -1.59 7.44
N GLU A 43 10.16 -1.47 8.48
CA GLU A 43 9.56 -2.60 9.22
C GLU A 43 8.12 -2.90 8.80
N SER A 44 7.37 -1.91 8.32
CA SER A 44 5.95 -2.07 7.95
C SER A 44 5.78 -2.48 6.48
N GLY A 45 5.53 -3.77 6.23
CA GLY A 45 5.32 -4.31 4.88
C GLY A 45 3.88 -4.22 4.34
N PHE A 46 2.91 -3.72 5.11
CA PHE A 46 1.48 -3.85 4.77
C PHE A 46 0.63 -2.64 5.18
N LEU A 47 -0.11 -2.08 4.21
CA LEU A 47 -1.13 -1.06 4.43
C LEU A 47 -2.47 -1.53 3.86
N ALA A 48 -3.49 -1.66 4.71
CA ALA A 48 -4.85 -1.93 4.26
C ALA A 48 -5.66 -0.63 4.21
N LEU A 49 -6.15 -0.27 3.03
CA LEU A 49 -7.06 0.84 2.81
C LEU A 49 -8.46 0.27 2.54
N SER A 50 -9.46 0.70 3.32
CA SER A 50 -10.86 0.28 3.23
C SER A 50 -11.76 1.43 2.82
#